data_AF-Q1L1E9-F1
#
_entry.id   AF-Q1L1E9-F1
#
_cell.length_a   1.000
_cell.length_b   1.000
_cell.length_c   1.000
_cell.angle_alpha   90.00
_cell.angle_beta   90.00
_cell.angle_gamma   90.00
#
_symmetry.space_group_name_H-M   'P 1'
#
loop_
_entity.id
_entity.type
_entity.pdbx_description
1 polymer ?
#
loop_
_entity_poly.entity_id
_entity_poly.type
_entity_poly.pdbx_seq_one_letter_code
_entity_poly.pdbx_strand_id
1 'polypeptide(L)' 'KWYGVEGDYNVLVMDVLGPSLEDLFSFCNRKLSLKTVLMLADQMINRVEFIHSKSFLHRDIKPDNFLMGLGKRENHV' A
#
# COMPACT_ATOMS: atom_id res chain seq x y z
N LYS A 1 -10.52 -8.95 -12.49
CA LYS A 1 -9.52 -7.89 -12.77
C LYS A 1 -9.46 -7.72 -14.28
N TRP A 2 -9.55 -6.48 -14.77
CA TRP A 2 -9.60 -6.18 -16.21
C TRP A 2 -8.35 -5.39 -16.59
N TYR A 3 -7.76 -5.70 -17.74
CA TYR A 3 -6.68 -4.94 -18.36
C TYR A 3 -6.86 -5.00 -19.88
N GLY A 4 -6.48 -3.95 -20.60
CA GLY A 4 -6.69 -3.86 -22.05
C GLY A 4 -6.19 -2.56 -22.67
N VAL A 5 -6.41 -2.43 -23.97
CA VAL A 5 -6.11 -1.20 -24.73
C VAL A 5 -7.43 -0.54 -25.11
N GLU A 6 -7.58 0.74 -24.75
CA GLU A 6 -8.74 1.56 -25.10
C GLU A 6 -8.24 2.80 -25.85
N GLY A 7 -8.45 2.84 -27.16
CA GLY A 7 -7.81 3.83 -28.04
C GLY A 7 -6.29 3.72 -27.98
N ASP A 8 -5.62 4.82 -27.61
CA ASP A 8 -4.17 4.91 -27.49
C ASP A 8 -3.63 4.62 -26.07
N TYR A 9 -4.47 4.14 -25.15
CA TYR A 9 -4.11 3.96 -23.74
C TYR A 9 -4.09 2.48 -23.32
N ASN A 10 -3.05 2.09 -22.57
CA ASN A 10 -3.07 0.86 -21.79
C ASN A 10 -3.81 1.12 -20.48
N VAL A 11 -4.87 0.36 -20.23
CA VAL A 11 -5.76 0.57 -19.08
C VAL A 11 -5.71 -0.66 -18.17
N LEU A 12 -5.58 -0.42 -16.87
CA LEU A 12 -5.59 -1.44 -15.82
C LEU A 12 -6.63 -1.07 -14.76
N VAL A 13 -7.66 -1.90 -14.60
CA VAL A 13 -8.70 -1.70 -13.59
C VAL A 13 -8.38 -2.54 -12.36
N MET A 14 -8.26 -1.86 -11.21
CA MET A 14 -7.95 -2.45 -9.91
C MET A 14 -8.85 -1.88 -8.81
N ASP A 15 -8.84 -2.52 -7.65
CA ASP A 15 -9.60 -2.08 -6.48
C ASP A 15 -9.17 -0.65 -6.10
N VAL A 16 -10.15 0.21 -5.83
CA VAL A 16 -9.89 1.52 -5.21
C VAL A 16 -9.49 1.29 -3.76
N LEU A 17 -8.41 1.93 -3.33
CA LEU A 17 -7.88 1.87 -1.97
C LEU A 17 -8.02 3.24 -1.28
N GLY A 18 -7.77 3.25 0.03
CA GLY A 18 -7.75 4.45 0.85
C GLY A 18 -6.47 5.26 0.71
N PRO A 19 -6.23 6.23 1.61
CA PRO A 19 -5.05 7.08 1.56
C PRO A 19 -3.74 6.27 1.68
N SER A 20 -2.67 6.83 1.12
CA SER A 20 -1.32 6.28 1.28
C SER A 20 -0.76 6.55 2.67
N LEU A 21 0.34 5.88 3.03
CA LEU A 21 1.06 6.20 4.26
C LEU A 21 1.68 7.61 4.22
N GLU A 22 2.03 8.16 3.06
CA GLU A 22 2.50 9.56 2.98
C GLU A 22 1.37 10.55 3.28
N ASP A 23 0.16 10.27 2.78
CA ASP A 23 -1.02 11.09 3.06
C ASP A 23 -1.33 11.09 4.57
N LEU A 24 -1.32 9.91 5.19
CA LEU A 24 -1.55 9.76 6.63
C LEU A 24 -0.41 10.36 7.45
N PHE A 25 0.83 10.23 7.00
CA PHE A 25 1.98 10.84 7.65
C PHE A 25 1.87 12.36 7.65
N SER A 26 1.48 12.94 6.52
CA SER A 26 1.21 14.37 6.39
C SER A 26 0.04 14.82 7.25
N PHE A 27 -1.05 14.05 7.30
CA PHE A 27 -2.19 14.29 8.19
C PHE A 27 -1.78 14.29 9.68
N CYS A 28 -0.84 13.43 10.07
CA CYS A 28 -0.32 13.35 11.43
C CYS A 28 0.84 14.33 11.71
N ASN A 29 0.91 15.47 11.03
CA ASN A 29 1.98 16.47 11.17
C ASN A 29 3.40 15.85 11.05
N ARG A 30 3.55 14.88 10.14
CA ARG A 30 4.81 14.18 9.87
C ARG A 30 5.40 13.49 11.10
N LYS A 31 4.55 13.01 12.00
CA LYS A 31 4.97 12.20 13.13
C LYS A 31 3.92 11.14 13.49
N LEU A 32 4.31 9.88 13.37
CA LEU A 32 3.52 8.75 13.85
C LEU A 32 3.96 8.35 15.25
N SER A 33 3.02 7.80 16.03
CA SER A 33 3.34 7.20 17.32
C SER A 33 4.14 5.90 17.14
N LEU A 34 4.94 5.52 18.13
CA LEU A 34 5.66 4.24 18.10
C LEU A 34 4.71 3.05 17.91
N LYS A 35 3.55 3.06 18.58
CA LYS A 35 2.51 2.04 18.42
C LYS A 35 2.10 1.91 16.94
N THR A 36 1.79 3.03 16.29
CA THR A 36 1.40 3.05 14.87
C THR A 36 2.52 2.52 13.98
N VAL A 37 3.76 2.95 14.21
CA VAL A 37 4.93 2.49 13.44
C VAL A 37 5.11 0.98 13.56
N LEU A 38 4.98 0.41 14.76
CA LEU A 38 5.13 -1.03 14.98
C LEU A 38 4.01 -1.83 14.30
N MET A 39 2.76 -1.36 14.36
CA MET A 39 1.64 -1.99 13.66
C MET A 39 1.82 -1.98 12.14
N LEU A 40 2.34 -0.88 11.58
CA LEU A 40 2.64 -0.78 10.15
C LEU A 40 3.82 -1.67 9.78
N ALA A 41 4.90 -1.66 10.56
CA ALA A 41 6.11 -2.43 10.29
C ALA A 41 5.82 -3.93 10.20
N ASP A 42 5.04 -4.48 11.13
CA ASP A 42 4.64 -5.89 11.12
C ASP A 42 3.96 -6.29 9.79
N GLN A 43 2.98 -5.50 9.35
CA GLN A 43 2.29 -5.77 8.10
C GLN A 43 3.17 -5.54 6.86
N MET A 44 3.97 -4.47 6.84
CA MET A 44 4.85 -4.13 5.71
C MET A 44 5.91 -5.22 5.49
N ILE A 45 6.52 -5.74 6.57
CA ILE A 45 7.48 -6.84 6.50
C ILE A 45 6.82 -8.07 5.88
N ASN A 46 5.64 -8.45 6.35
CA ASN A 46 4.87 -9.57 5.80
C ASN A 46 4.55 -9.38 4.30
N ARG A 47 4.27 -8.15 3.85
CA ARG A 47 4.04 -7.86 2.41
C ARG A 47 5.31 -7.99 1.58
N VAL A 48 6.45 -7.48 2.07
CA VAL A 48 7.73 -7.57 1.38
C VAL A 48 8.20 -9.03 1.32
N GLU A 49 8.08 -9.77 2.43
CA GLU A 49 8.37 -11.20 2.48
C GLU A 49 7.53 -11.96 1.45
N PHE A 50 6.22 -11.67 1.36
CA PHE A 50 5.36 -12.30 0.36
C PHE A 50 5.84 -12.03 -1.08
N ILE A 51 6.21 -10.79 -1.41
CA ILE A 51 6.74 -10.45 -2.74
C ILE A 51 8.04 -11.22 -3.01
N HIS A 52 8.95 -11.26 -2.04
CA HIS A 52 10.21 -12.00 -2.14
C HIS A 52 10.00 -13.52 -2.28
N SER A 53 8.98 -14.08 -1.61
CA SER A 53 8.61 -15.50 -1.73
C SER A 53 8.20 -15.90 -3.16
N LYS A 54 7.80 -14.90 -3.97
CA LYS A 54 7.46 -15.07 -5.39
C LYS A 54 8.64 -14.79 -6.32
N SER A 55 9.85 -14.66 -5.80
CA SER A 55 11.06 -14.31 -6.56
C SER A 55 10.98 -12.94 -7.27
N PHE A 56 10.19 -12.02 -6.72
CA PHE A 56 10.13 -10.62 -7.17
C PHE A 56 10.80 -9.70 -6.16
N LEU A 57 11.39 -8.61 -6.64
CA LEU A 57 11.83 -7.48 -5.82
C LEU A 57 10.94 -6.29 -6.13
N HIS A 58 10.37 -5.64 -5.09
CA HIS A 58 9.53 -4.46 -5.29
C HIS A 58 10.34 -3.28 -5.85
N ARG A 59 11.58 -3.09 -5.38
CA ARG A 59 12.55 -2.04 -5.78
C ARG A 59 12.15 -0.59 -5.51
N ASP A 60 10.89 -0.27 -5.25
CA ASP A 60 10.41 1.09 -4.95
C ASP A 60 9.65 1.16 -3.62
N ILE A 61 10.32 0.81 -2.52
CA ILE A 61 9.73 0.83 -1.18
C ILE A 61 9.74 2.27 -0.65
N LYS A 62 8.55 2.89 -0.58
CA LYS A 62 8.32 4.25 -0.07
C LYS A 62 6.88 4.42 0.45
N PRO A 63 6.59 5.42 1.31
CA PRO A 63 5.27 5.59 1.93
C PRO A 63 4.11 5.70 0.92
N ASP A 64 4.32 6.31 -0.24
CA ASP A 64 3.32 6.47 -1.31
C ASP A 64 2.78 5.13 -1.85
N ASN A 65 3.60 4.08 -1.81
CA ASN A 65 3.28 2.77 -2.37
C ASN A 65 2.60 1.82 -1.36
N PHE A 66 2.31 2.30 -0.15
CA PHE A 66 1.51 1.57 0.84
C PHE A 66 0.21 2.31 1.07
N LEU A 67 -0.90 1.68 0.71
CA LEU A 67 -2.23 2.26 0.81
C LEU A 67 -3.08 1.49 1.82
N MET A 68 -3.91 2.23 2.56
CA MET A 68 -4.88 1.63 3.48
C MET A 68 -6.04 0.99 2.71
N GLY A 69 -6.70 0.01 3.32
CA GLY A 69 -7.97 -0.51 2.78
C GLY A 69 -9.13 0.46 2.99
N LEU A 70 -10.26 0.17 2.35
CA LEU A 70 -11.53 0.89 2.54
C LEU A 70 -12.55 0.07 3.35
N GLY A 71 -13.36 0.74 4.16
CA GLY A 71 -14.46 0.15 4.92
C GLY A 71 -13.99 -1.01 5.80
N LYS A 72 -14.58 -2.21 5.59
CA LYS A 72 -14.25 -3.42 6.36
C LYS A 72 -12.79 -3.88 6.22
N ARG A 73 -12.01 -3.30 5.29
CA ARG A 73 -10.59 -3.62 5.09
C ARG A 73 -9.63 -2.57 5.64
N GLU A 74 -10.12 -1.57 6.38
CA GLU A 74 -9.32 -0.42 6.87
C GLU A 74 -8.22 -0.81 7.87
N ASN A 75 -8.42 -1.86 8.67
CA ASN A 75 -7.38 -2.44 9.54
C ASN A 75 -7.62 -3.94 9.68
N HIS A 76 -6.73 -4.75 9.14
CA HIS A 76 -6.61 -6.15 9.53
C HIS A 76 -5.40 -6.24 10.46
N VAL A 77 -5.66 -6.34 11.76
CA VAL A 77 -4.69 -6.85 12.74
C VAL A 77 -4.99 -8.33 12.90
#